data_AF-A0A835AV08-F1
#
_entry.id   AF-A0A835AV08-F1
#
_cell.length_a   1.000
_cell.length_b   1.000
_cell.length_c   1.000
_cell.angle_alpha   90.00
_cell.angle_beta   90.00
_cell.angle_gamma   90.00
#
_symmetry.space_group_name_H-M   'P 1'
#
loop_
_entity.id
_entity.type
_entity.pdbx_description
1 polymer ?
#
loop_
_entity_poly.entity_id
_entity_poly.type
_entity_poly.pdbx_seq_one_letter_code
_entity_poly.pdbx_strand_id
1 'polypeptide(L)'
;MAGAQDSSVGAPPPSDSSPEFVAKEVSGSHVITIKGYSLTKKLPTRDMITAATFNAAGHRWSILYYPNDTTYDDSQFISLYLMKIDPNHGHDTMAQFSFSLLSVDGVPVPQHSNTSGAP
;
A
#
# COMPACT_ATOMS: atom_id res chain seq x y z
N MET A 1 -33.97 64.73 -33.15
CA MET A 1 -34.47 63.74 -32.16
C MET A 1 -34.34 62.38 -32.83
N ALA A 2 -33.35 61.57 -32.43
CA ALA A 2 -33.44 60.58 -31.34
C ALA A 2 -34.34 59.40 -31.76
N GLY A 3 -33.94 58.13 -31.67
CA GLY A 3 -32.81 57.53 -30.98
C GLY A 3 -32.46 56.14 -31.54
N ALA A 4 -31.41 55.57 -30.96
CA ALA A 4 -30.65 54.43 -31.44
C ALA A 4 -31.08 53.09 -30.79
N GLN A 5 -30.56 52.00 -31.38
CA GLN A 5 -30.02 50.80 -30.70
C GLN A 5 -31.01 49.81 -30.06
N ASP A 6 -30.79 48.51 -30.01
CA ASP A 6 -29.68 47.64 -30.44
C ASP A 6 -30.24 46.20 -30.53
N SER A 7 -29.74 45.41 -31.47
CA SER A 7 -30.01 43.98 -31.58
C SER A 7 -28.89 43.22 -30.89
N SER A 8 -29.18 42.46 -29.84
CA SER A 8 -28.28 41.38 -29.44
C SER A 8 -29.02 40.35 -28.59
N VAL A 9 -29.30 39.19 -29.18
CA VAL A 9 -29.62 37.98 -28.43
C VAL A 9 -28.29 37.46 -27.90
N GLY A 10 -28.02 37.73 -26.61
CA GLY A 10 -26.81 37.28 -25.93
C GLY A 10 -26.72 35.75 -25.91
N ALA A 11 -25.59 35.21 -26.37
CA ALA A 11 -25.28 33.79 -26.25
C ALA A 11 -25.27 33.35 -24.78
N PRO A 12 -25.67 32.09 -24.47
CA PRO A 12 -25.55 31.58 -23.12
C PRO A 12 -24.08 31.64 -22.67
N PRO A 13 -23.81 31.91 -21.37
CA PRO A 13 -22.45 32.04 -20.87
C PRO A 13 -21.66 30.75 -21.14
N PRO A 14 -20.34 30.84 -21.39
CA PRO A 14 -19.51 29.65 -21.48
C PRO A 14 -19.66 28.87 -20.18
N SER A 15 -20.11 27.62 -20.30
CA SER A 15 -20.10 26.71 -19.16
C SER A 15 -18.65 26.40 -18.85
N ASP A 16 -18.10 27.03 -17.80
CA ASP A 16 -16.79 26.71 -17.23
C ASP A 16 -16.82 25.28 -16.68
N SER A 17 -16.67 24.29 -17.56
CA SER A 17 -16.40 22.92 -17.14
C SER A 17 -14.93 22.86 -16.71
N SER A 18 -14.68 23.04 -15.41
CA SER A 18 -13.37 22.76 -14.83
C SER A 18 -13.13 21.24 -14.86
N PRO A 19 -11.96 20.76 -15.31
CA PRO A 19 -11.66 19.33 -15.26
C PRO A 19 -11.57 18.88 -13.81
N GLU A 20 -12.51 18.05 -13.37
CA GLU A 20 -12.44 17.38 -12.07
C GLU A 20 -11.46 16.21 -12.15
N PHE A 21 -10.45 16.21 -11.28
CA PHE A 21 -9.58 15.06 -11.06
C PHE A 21 -10.05 14.31 -9.82
N VAL A 22 -10.56 13.09 -10.01
CA VAL A 22 -10.91 12.20 -8.91
C VAL A 22 -9.72 11.29 -8.62
N ALA A 23 -9.09 11.50 -7.46
CA ALA A 23 -8.11 10.55 -6.94
C ALA A 23 -8.83 9.24 -6.59
N LYS A 24 -8.48 8.15 -7.27
CA LYS A 24 -9.00 6.81 -6.95
C LYS A 24 -8.04 6.11 -6.02
N GLU A 25 -8.50 5.79 -4.82
CA GLU A 25 -7.79 4.87 -3.94
C GLU A 25 -7.79 3.47 -4.58
N VAL A 26 -6.61 2.90 -4.73
CA VAL A 26 -6.42 1.53 -5.19
C VAL A 26 -5.91 0.69 -4.03
N SER A 27 -6.64 -0.37 -3.69
CA SER A 27 -6.28 -1.29 -2.61
C SER A 27 -6.04 -2.69 -3.16
N GLY A 28 -5.35 -3.52 -2.37
CA GLY A 28 -5.10 -4.92 -2.68
C GLY A 28 -4.63 -5.66 -1.44
N SER A 29 -4.75 -6.98 -1.44
CA SER A 29 -4.31 -7.84 -0.35
C SER A 29 -3.57 -9.06 -0.89
N HIS A 30 -2.69 -9.63 -0.08
CA HIS A 30 -1.96 -10.84 -0.40
C HIS A 30 -1.77 -11.67 0.87
N VAL A 31 -2.02 -12.97 0.78
CA VAL A 31 -1.82 -13.90 1.90
C VAL A 31 -0.56 -14.70 1.65
N ILE A 32 0.36 -14.66 2.60
CA ILE A 32 1.59 -15.45 2.59
C ILE A 32 1.52 -16.55 3.66
N THR A 33 2.00 -17.74 3.33
CA THR A 33 2.14 -18.85 4.28
C THR A 33 3.60 -19.20 4.47
N ILE A 34 4.10 -19.06 5.69
CA ILE A 34 5.49 -19.43 6.04
C ILE A 34 5.53 -20.92 6.36
N LYS A 35 5.76 -21.74 5.33
CA LYS A 35 5.96 -23.18 5.53
C LYS A 35 7.32 -23.42 6.19
N GLY A 36 7.36 -24.32 7.15
CA GLY A 36 8.61 -24.66 7.86
C GLY A 36 9.09 -23.58 8.83
N TYR A 37 8.18 -22.80 9.42
CA TYR A 37 8.50 -21.75 10.40
C TYR A 37 9.51 -22.17 11.50
N SER A 38 9.36 -23.37 12.08
CA SER A 38 10.32 -23.85 13.10
C SER A 38 11.74 -24.04 12.57
N LEU A 39 11.89 -24.28 11.26
CA LEU A 39 13.20 -24.35 10.60
C LEU A 39 13.76 -22.94 10.37
N THR A 40 12.92 -21.98 9.95
CA THR A 40 13.37 -20.60 9.71
C THR A 40 13.83 -19.91 10.99
N LYS A 41 13.27 -20.28 12.16
CA LYS A 41 13.76 -19.79 13.47
C LYS A 41 15.19 -20.21 13.82
N LYS A 42 15.78 -21.18 13.11
CA LYS A 42 17.19 -21.58 13.29
C LYS A 42 18.16 -20.69 12.52
N LEU A 43 17.67 -19.76 11.70
CA LEU A 43 18.53 -18.81 11.00
C LEU A 43 19.16 -17.81 11.99
N PRO A 44 20.38 -17.33 11.72
CA PRO A 44 21.00 -16.27 12.49
C PRO A 44 20.11 -15.03 12.71
N THR A 45 20.33 -14.33 13.81
CA THR A 45 19.74 -13.01 14.05
C THR A 45 20.09 -12.04 12.91
N ARG A 46 19.11 -11.26 12.45
CA ARG A 46 19.18 -10.34 11.30
C ARG A 46 19.22 -11.01 9.92
N ASP A 47 19.22 -12.33 9.81
CA ASP A 47 19.02 -12.98 8.51
C ASP A 47 17.57 -12.79 8.04
N MET A 48 17.43 -12.65 6.73
CA MET A 48 16.16 -12.31 6.09
C MET A 48 15.86 -13.27 4.96
N ILE A 49 14.59 -13.59 4.79
CA ILE A 49 14.06 -14.27 3.62
C ILE A 49 13.17 -13.29 2.85
N THR A 50 13.48 -13.08 1.58
CA THR A 50 12.61 -12.32 0.66
C THR A 50 11.55 -13.25 0.09
N ALA A 51 10.28 -12.91 0.32
CA ALA A 51 9.15 -13.66 -0.20
C ALA A 51 9.00 -13.49 -1.72
N ALA A 52 8.12 -14.31 -2.31
CA ALA A 52 7.72 -14.14 -3.69
C ALA A 52 7.06 -12.78 -3.91
N THR A 53 7.26 -12.25 -5.11
CA THR A 53 6.74 -10.95 -5.51
C THR A 53 5.27 -11.02 -5.89
N PHE A 54 4.49 -10.00 -5.55
CA PHE A 54 3.07 -9.88 -5.89
C PHE A 54 2.73 -8.47 -6.39
N ASN A 55 1.62 -8.36 -7.13
CA ASN A 55 1.11 -7.08 -7.61
C ASN A 55 -0.08 -6.65 -6.76
N ALA A 56 -0.07 -5.43 -6.26
CA ALA A 56 -1.19 -4.84 -5.52
C ALA A 56 -1.16 -3.31 -5.68
N ALA A 57 -2.35 -2.69 -5.74
CA ALA A 57 -2.49 -1.23 -5.83
C ALA A 57 -1.64 -0.58 -6.97
N GLY A 58 -1.49 -1.27 -8.10
CA GLY A 58 -0.73 -0.77 -9.26
C GLY A 58 0.80 -0.86 -9.14
N HIS A 59 1.31 -1.47 -8.08
CA HIS A 59 2.73 -1.61 -7.81
C HIS A 59 3.15 -3.07 -7.62
N ARG A 60 4.43 -3.33 -7.84
CA ARG A 60 5.05 -4.62 -7.54
C ARG A 60 5.70 -4.58 -6.17
N TRP A 61 5.33 -5.54 -5.32
CA TRP A 61 5.75 -5.62 -3.93
C TRP A 61 6.38 -6.97 -3.60
N SER A 62 7.24 -7.01 -2.60
CA SER A 62 7.67 -8.23 -1.92
C SER A 62 7.61 -8.03 -0.40
N ILE A 63 7.59 -9.13 0.34
CA ILE A 63 7.70 -9.14 1.80
C ILE A 63 9.11 -9.55 2.20
N LEU A 64 9.70 -8.76 3.07
CA LEU A 64 10.94 -9.09 3.76
C LEU A 64 10.58 -9.71 5.11
N TYR A 65 10.96 -10.98 5.30
CA TYR A 65 10.66 -11.74 6.51
C TYR A 65 11.93 -11.99 7.32
N TYR A 66 11.93 -11.49 8.55
CA TYR A 66 12.96 -11.75 9.55
C TYR A 66 12.40 -12.72 10.59
N PRO A 67 12.85 -14.00 10.61
CA PRO A 67 12.39 -14.99 11.58
C PRO A 67 12.85 -14.67 13.00
N ASN A 68 13.97 -13.96 13.15
CA ASN A 68 14.55 -13.50 14.40
C ASN A 68 14.74 -11.98 14.26
N ASP A 69 14.25 -11.21 15.25
CA ASP A 69 14.32 -9.74 15.21
C ASP A 69 15.77 -9.29 15.04
N THR A 70 15.91 -8.14 14.41
CA THR A 70 17.17 -7.47 14.15
C THR A 70 17.93 -6.98 15.39
N THR A 71 17.29 -6.93 16.56
CA THR A 71 17.82 -6.23 17.74
C THR A 71 18.34 -7.12 18.86
N TYR A 72 17.81 -8.33 19.09
CA TYR A 72 18.25 -9.24 20.17
C TYR A 72 18.04 -10.72 19.83
N ASP A 73 19.02 -11.56 20.22
CA ASP A 73 19.09 -13.01 19.99
C ASP A 73 17.91 -13.80 20.60
N ASP A 74 17.23 -13.25 21.61
CA ASP A 74 16.06 -13.88 22.28
C ASP A 74 14.72 -13.21 21.93
N SER A 75 14.66 -12.48 20.81
CA SER A 75 13.42 -11.84 20.39
C SER A 75 12.31 -12.87 20.12
N GLN A 76 11.22 -12.74 20.86
CA GLN A 76 10.00 -13.56 20.72
C GLN A 76 9.13 -13.13 19.54
N PHE A 77 9.64 -12.25 18.66
CA PHE A 77 8.91 -11.66 17.57
C PHE A 77 9.49 -12.07 16.22
N ILE A 78 8.66 -11.97 15.20
CA ILE A 78 9.10 -11.90 13.82
C ILE A 78 8.87 -10.50 13.31
N SER A 79 9.66 -10.09 12.32
CA SER A 79 9.48 -8.80 11.65
C SER A 79 9.14 -9.01 10.19
N LEU A 80 8.16 -8.26 9.70
CA LEU A 80 7.72 -8.25 8.30
C LEU A 80 7.80 -6.82 7.78
N TYR A 81 8.38 -6.64 6.59
CA TYR A 81 8.42 -5.35 5.91
C TYR A 81 7.85 -5.47 4.50
N LEU A 82 7.10 -4.46 4.08
CA LEU A 82 6.64 -4.31 2.70
C LEU A 82 7.73 -3.59 1.90
N MET A 83 8.21 -4.22 0.83
CA MET A 83 9.24 -3.66 -0.05
C MET A 83 8.66 -3.44 -1.45
N LYS A 84 8.76 -2.21 -1.96
CA LYS A 84 8.45 -1.89 -3.35
C LYS A 84 9.59 -2.38 -4.25
N ILE A 85 9.27 -3.09 -5.33
CA ILE A 85 10.23 -3.74 -6.25
C ILE A 85 10.26 -3.05 -7.64
N ASP A 86 9.45 -2.02 -7.86
CA ASP A 86 9.41 -1.32 -9.14
C ASP A 86 10.76 -0.62 -9.43
N PRO A 87 11.38 -0.85 -10.61
CA PRO A 87 12.70 -0.30 -10.95
C PRO A 87 12.67 1.18 -11.31
N ASN A 88 11.48 1.75 -11.57
CA ASN A 88 11.35 3.17 -11.87
C ASN A 88 11.24 3.96 -10.56
N HIS A 89 12.35 4.58 -10.17
CA HIS A 89 12.52 5.54 -9.06
C HIS A 89 11.65 6.82 -9.16
N GLY A 90 10.61 6.83 -10.02
CA GLY A 90 10.00 8.07 -10.50
C GLY A 90 9.11 8.80 -9.50
N HIS A 91 8.53 8.11 -8.52
CA HIS A 91 7.66 8.74 -7.53
C HIS A 91 7.75 7.99 -6.20
N ASP A 92 7.97 8.73 -5.12
CA ASP A 92 7.72 8.24 -3.76
C ASP A 92 6.27 7.75 -3.69
N THR A 93 6.09 6.43 -3.52
CA THR A 93 4.76 5.86 -3.33
C THR A 93 4.45 5.92 -1.84
N MET A 94 3.53 6.80 -1.46
CA MET A 94 2.83 6.66 -0.19
C MET A 94 1.89 5.46 -0.29
N ALA A 95 2.12 4.44 0.54
CA ALA A 95 1.25 3.29 0.69
C ALA A 95 0.88 3.13 2.16
N GLN A 96 -0.42 3.07 2.45
CA GLN A 96 -0.91 2.58 3.73
C GLN A 96 -1.10 1.07 3.61
N PHE A 97 -0.60 0.32 4.59
CA PHE A 97 -0.70 -1.14 4.59
C PHE A 97 -0.88 -1.67 6.00
N SER A 98 -1.48 -2.85 6.09
CA SER A 98 -1.60 -3.60 7.34
C SER A 98 -1.02 -5.00 7.17
N PHE A 99 -0.36 -5.48 8.21
CA PHE A 99 -0.02 -6.89 8.38
C PHE A 99 -0.89 -7.49 9.47
N SER A 100 -1.43 -8.68 9.21
CA SER A 100 -2.23 -9.43 10.18
C SER A 100 -1.83 -10.89 10.16
N LEU A 101 -1.59 -11.46 11.33
CA LEU A 101 -1.52 -12.92 11.46
C LEU A 101 -2.94 -13.49 11.33
N LEU A 102 -3.10 -14.51 10.50
CA LEU A 102 -4.39 -15.19 10.34
C LEU A 102 -4.46 -16.40 11.29
N SER A 103 -5.66 -16.67 11.82
CA SER A 103 -5.98 -17.93 12.48
C SER A 103 -5.94 -19.09 11.49
N VAL A 104 -6.05 -20.32 12.00
CA VAL A 104 -6.16 -21.53 11.17
C VAL A 104 -7.38 -21.45 10.23
N ASP A 105 -8.43 -20.75 10.64
CA ASP A 105 -9.65 -20.53 9.85
C ASP A 105 -9.53 -19.39 8.83
N GLY A 106 -8.35 -18.75 8.74
CA GLY A 106 -8.10 -17.64 7.81
C GLY A 106 -8.59 -16.28 8.30
N VAL A 107 -8.96 -16.14 9.58
CA VAL A 107 -9.48 -14.89 10.15
C VAL A 107 -8.34 -14.08 10.76
N PRO A 108 -8.21 -12.77 10.48
CA PRO A 108 -7.21 -11.91 11.13
C PRO A 108 -7.32 -11.93 12.65
N VAL A 109 -6.19 -12.15 13.34
CA VAL A 109 -6.10 -12.07 14.79
C VAL A 109 -5.80 -10.61 15.18
N PRO A 110 -6.72 -9.90 15.86
CA PRO A 110 -6.56 -8.46 16.09
C PRO A 110 -5.31 -8.10 16.91
N GLN A 111 -4.95 -8.92 17.89
CA GLN A 111 -3.75 -8.73 18.72
C GLN A 111 -2.44 -8.83 17.93
N HIS A 112 -2.47 -9.47 16.75
CA HIS A 112 -1.33 -9.67 15.87
C HIS A 112 -1.53 -8.96 14.54
N SER A 113 -2.21 -7.80 14.59
CA SER A 113 -2.39 -6.90 13.46
C SER A 113 -1.68 -5.58 13.72
N ASN A 114 -0.99 -5.05 12.71
CA ASN A 114 -0.35 -3.75 12.76
C ASN A 114 -0.59 -3.03 11.43
N THR A 115 -0.90 -1.74 11.50
CA THR A 115 -1.15 -0.87 10.35
C THR A 115 -0.08 0.22 10.33
N SER A 116 0.47 0.49 9.15
CA SER A 116 1.36 1.63 8.95
C SER A 116 0.69 2.92 9.41
N GLY A 117 1.47 3.88 9.92
CA GLY A 117 0.93 5.19 10.29
C GLY A 117 0.17 5.87 9.14
N ALA A 118 -0.72 6.80 9.50
CA ALA A 118 -1.31 7.72 8.53
C ALA A 118 -0.19 8.51 7.82
N PRO A 119 -0.39 8.91 6.55
CA PRO A 119 0.56 9.74 5.82
C PRO A 119 0.87 11.05 6.54
#